data_AF-A0A972RFI7-F1
#
_entry.id   AF-A0A972RFI7-F1
#
_cell.length_a   1.000
_cell.length_b   1.000
_cell.length_c   1.000
_cell.angle_alpha   90.00
_cell.angle_beta   90.00
_cell.angle_gamma   90.00
#
_symmetry.space_group_name_H-M   'P 1'
#
loop_
_entity.id
_entity.type
_entity.pdbx_description
1 polymer ?
#
loop_
_entity_poly.entity_id
_entity_poly.type
_entity_poly.pdbx_seq_one_letter_code
_entity_poly.pdbx_strand_id
1 'polypeptide(L)'
;MKRFRFHKLLSLKSIRQLYGVSFFVLFILLILATDFRYLKGYEVNLFLKIDPLIGLGTLLTSWTLYRGLALGLVIIILTLFLGRFFCSWVCPFGVLNQWVSNIFNRRRPADDYNINLYRRIYSLKYYILVGLLVLALAGTLQIGLFDPLSLFTRTLSMTVLPAVHLLTGTIYAKPTIYHGGVLIGIIFVVIIFLNRFITRLWCRLLCPLGAMLGLLSRFSILRIWRDVDRCTDCMKCLRHCHGGCNPHSEILYSECHLCMNCIEDCPEGAIHYGLKRQNSSIQMSPDLNRRRLVETALATVVLYPVMRSTVSAATTSEPLVIRPPGSLMERDFLKRCTKCGECMRVCPTNAIQPSLLEAGIEGLWSPILINRIGYCEYNCVLCGHVCPTGAIRPLTVEEKIGKGPYEKPIKIGTAFFDRGRCLPWAMNIQCIVCEEVCPTSPKAIWFEYVEVTTRDGKKIALKRPHLDPKLCIGCGICEYKCPVHDRAAIRVTSIGESRSRENQFILKGY
;
A
#
# COMPACT_ATOMS: atom_id res chain seq x y z
N MET A 1 -52.37 2.77 7.07
CA MET A 1 -51.25 1.96 7.61
C MET A 1 -50.19 1.47 6.59
N LYS A 2 -50.31 1.68 5.27
CA LYS A 2 -49.26 1.28 4.28
C LYS A 2 -48.20 2.36 3.94
N ARG A 3 -48.46 3.66 4.20
CA ARG A 3 -47.52 4.77 3.92
C ARG A 3 -46.33 4.88 4.89
N PHE A 4 -46.43 4.33 6.11
CA PHE A 4 -45.37 4.44 7.13
C PHE A 4 -44.20 3.45 6.95
N ARG A 5 -44.38 2.37 6.17
CA ARG A 5 -43.31 1.36 5.93
C ARG A 5 -42.38 1.76 4.78
N PHE A 6 -42.85 2.51 3.79
CA PHE A 6 -42.03 2.95 2.65
C PHE A 6 -41.01 4.04 3.04
N HIS A 7 -41.33 4.91 4.00
CA HIS A 7 -40.40 5.95 4.48
C HIS A 7 -39.18 5.40 5.24
N LYS A 8 -39.24 4.16 5.78
CA LYS A 8 -38.11 3.49 6.43
C LYS A 8 -37.11 2.87 5.43
N LEU A 9 -37.54 2.59 4.20
CA LEU A 9 -36.69 2.02 3.14
C LEU A 9 -35.77 3.07 2.48
N LEU A 10 -36.14 4.35 2.53
CA LEU A 10 -35.40 5.49 1.95
C LEU A 10 -34.87 6.46 3.03
N SER A 11 -34.40 5.93 4.15
CA SER A 11 -33.68 6.76 5.14
C SER A 11 -32.28 7.12 4.61
N LEU A 12 -31.77 8.31 4.96
CA LEU A 12 -30.45 8.80 4.50
C LEU A 12 -29.30 7.85 4.87
N LYS A 13 -29.40 7.17 6.01
CA LYS A 13 -28.50 6.11 6.47
C LYS A 13 -28.59 4.86 5.63
N SER A 14 -29.79 4.43 5.22
CA SER A 14 -29.97 3.27 4.34
C SER A 14 -29.35 3.52 2.97
N ILE A 15 -29.57 4.73 2.40
CA ILE A 15 -28.94 5.15 1.15
C ILE A 15 -27.41 5.16 1.28
N ARG A 16 -26.89 5.76 2.36
CA ARG A 16 -25.46 5.78 2.66
C ARG A 16 -24.89 4.37 2.83
N GLN A 17 -25.59 3.49 3.55
CA GLN A 17 -25.15 2.10 3.76
C GLN A 17 -25.10 1.35 2.44
N LEU A 18 -26.12 1.48 1.58
CA LEU A 18 -26.15 0.89 0.26
C LEU A 18 -24.97 1.37 -0.59
N TYR A 19 -24.72 2.68 -0.60
CA TYR A 19 -23.59 3.27 -1.31
C TYR A 19 -22.24 2.77 -0.75
N GLY A 20 -22.06 2.77 0.57
CA GLY A 20 -20.85 2.27 1.21
C GLY A 20 -20.60 0.77 0.96
N VAL A 21 -21.65 -0.07 0.97
CA VAL A 21 -21.58 -1.48 0.60
C VAL A 21 -21.19 -1.62 -0.88
N SER A 22 -21.84 -0.86 -1.76
CA SER A 22 -21.56 -0.88 -3.21
C SER A 22 -20.10 -0.53 -3.51
N PHE A 23 -19.55 0.54 -2.91
CA PHE A 23 -18.14 0.91 -3.07
C PHE A 23 -17.19 -0.10 -2.44
N PHE A 24 -17.56 -0.70 -1.30
CA PHE A 24 -16.78 -1.77 -0.69
C PHE A 24 -16.72 -3.00 -1.60
N VAL A 25 -17.86 -3.43 -2.16
CA VAL A 25 -17.92 -4.55 -3.12
C VAL A 25 -17.13 -4.22 -4.37
N LEU A 26 -17.30 -3.02 -4.94
CA LEU A 26 -16.52 -2.55 -6.09
C LEU A 26 -15.03 -2.60 -5.81
N PHE A 27 -14.58 -2.15 -4.63
CA PHE A 27 -13.19 -2.22 -4.23
C PHE A 27 -12.69 -3.68 -4.18
N ILE A 28 -13.43 -4.58 -3.54
CA ILE A 28 -13.06 -6.01 -3.49
C ILE A 28 -13.02 -6.61 -4.89
N LEU A 29 -13.97 -6.28 -5.77
CA LEU A 29 -13.99 -6.74 -7.16
C LEU A 29 -12.78 -6.23 -7.95
N LEU A 30 -12.41 -4.95 -7.81
CA LEU A 30 -11.21 -4.40 -8.47
C LEU A 30 -9.93 -5.06 -7.96
N ILE A 31 -9.81 -5.29 -6.65
CA ILE A 31 -8.69 -6.04 -6.08
C ILE A 31 -8.66 -7.46 -6.65
N LEU A 32 -9.78 -8.19 -6.66
CA LEU A 32 -9.86 -9.53 -7.25
C LEU A 32 -9.52 -9.53 -8.75
N ALA A 33 -9.95 -8.51 -9.49
CA ALA A 33 -9.59 -8.30 -10.89
C ALA A 33 -8.10 -7.95 -11.09
N THR A 34 -7.40 -7.52 -10.04
CA THR A 34 -5.93 -7.37 -10.02
C THR A 34 -5.25 -8.73 -9.89
N ASP A 35 -5.64 -9.66 -10.74
CA ASP A 35 -4.98 -10.95 -10.93
C ASP A 35 -4.50 -11.01 -12.38
N PHE A 36 -3.37 -11.68 -12.62
CA PHE A 36 -2.74 -11.72 -13.94
C PHE A 36 -3.69 -12.25 -15.03
N ARG A 37 -4.68 -13.08 -14.64
CA ARG A 37 -5.71 -13.64 -15.53
C ARG A 37 -6.68 -12.58 -16.09
N TYR A 38 -6.89 -11.47 -15.39
CA TYR A 38 -7.99 -10.52 -15.66
C TYR A 38 -7.53 -9.10 -15.99
N LEU A 39 -6.22 -8.82 -16.05
CA LEU A 39 -5.66 -7.52 -16.46
C LEU A 39 -5.85 -7.27 -17.97
N LYS A 40 -7.11 -7.15 -18.43
CA LYS A 40 -7.49 -6.71 -19.77
C LYS A 40 -7.73 -5.18 -19.82
N GLY A 41 -6.81 -4.41 -19.24
CA GLY A 41 -6.87 -2.93 -19.28
C GLY A 41 -7.77 -2.25 -18.25
N TYR A 42 -8.29 -2.97 -17.25
CA TYR A 42 -9.03 -2.35 -16.15
C TYR A 42 -8.13 -1.46 -15.29
N GLU A 43 -8.62 -0.26 -14.92
CA GLU A 43 -7.96 0.63 -13.97
C GLU A 43 -8.12 0.13 -12.52
N VAL A 44 -7.48 -0.99 -12.21
CA VAL A 44 -7.59 -1.65 -10.90
C VAL A 44 -7.08 -0.81 -9.73
N ASN A 45 -6.21 0.15 -9.99
CA ASN A 45 -5.63 1.06 -9.00
C ASN A 45 -6.40 2.37 -8.79
N LEU A 46 -7.64 2.46 -9.30
CA LEU A 46 -8.49 3.65 -9.22
C LEU A 46 -8.62 4.19 -7.78
N PHE A 47 -8.87 3.31 -6.81
CA PHE A 47 -9.02 3.73 -5.40
C PHE A 47 -7.74 4.35 -4.82
N LEU A 48 -6.56 3.88 -5.24
CA LEU A 48 -5.29 4.46 -4.81
C LEU A 48 -4.99 5.78 -5.55
N LYS A 49 -5.44 5.91 -6.81
CA LYS A 49 -5.31 7.14 -7.60
C LYS A 49 -6.18 8.30 -7.09
N ILE A 50 -7.36 8.00 -6.54
CA ILE A 50 -8.26 9.02 -5.96
C ILE A 50 -7.83 9.46 -4.55
N ASP A 51 -6.72 8.93 -4.00
CA ASP A 51 -6.25 9.29 -2.67
C ASP A 51 -5.53 10.65 -2.67
N PRO A 52 -6.13 11.70 -2.08
CA PRO A 52 -5.52 13.03 -2.08
C PRO A 52 -4.28 13.12 -1.17
N LEU A 53 -4.15 12.27 -0.14
CA LEU A 53 -3.01 12.30 0.76
C LEU A 53 -1.77 11.70 0.07
N ILE A 54 -1.94 10.62 -0.68
CA ILE A 54 -0.86 10.08 -1.54
C ILE A 54 -0.48 11.11 -2.61
N GLY A 55 -1.47 11.75 -3.26
CA GLY A 55 -1.21 12.81 -4.23
C GLY A 55 -0.39 13.95 -3.64
N LEU A 56 -0.79 14.47 -2.47
CA LEU A 56 -0.04 15.51 -1.76
C LEU A 56 1.36 15.02 -1.34
N GLY A 57 1.46 13.83 -0.77
CA GLY A 57 2.72 13.26 -0.33
C GLY A 57 3.74 13.11 -1.45
N THR A 58 3.33 12.58 -2.60
CA THR A 58 4.19 12.42 -3.78
C THR A 58 4.58 13.75 -4.42
N LEU A 59 3.68 14.74 -4.40
CA LEU A 59 3.98 16.10 -4.84
C LEU A 59 5.05 16.73 -3.94
N LEU A 60 4.94 16.58 -2.62
CA LEU A 60 5.91 17.12 -1.67
C LEU A 60 7.28 16.41 -1.75
N THR A 61 7.31 15.10 -1.94
CA THR A 61 8.59 14.35 -2.00
C THR A 61 9.33 14.51 -3.31
N SER A 62 8.61 14.58 -4.43
CA SER A 62 9.19 14.51 -5.77
C SER A 62 9.06 15.79 -6.59
N TRP A 63 8.32 16.79 -6.10
CA TRP A 63 7.97 18.02 -6.83
C TRP A 63 7.26 17.78 -8.18
N THR A 64 6.78 16.55 -8.40
CA THR A 64 6.06 16.14 -9.60
C THR A 64 4.83 15.36 -9.20
N LEU A 65 3.74 15.49 -9.96
CA LEU A 65 2.51 14.73 -9.72
C LEU A 65 2.28 13.76 -10.87
N TYR A 66 2.16 12.47 -10.55
CA TYR A 66 1.79 11.47 -11.54
C TYR A 66 0.34 11.71 -12.00
N ARG A 67 0.08 11.65 -13.32
CA ARG A 67 -1.20 12.03 -13.94
C ARG A 67 -2.42 11.39 -13.26
N GLY A 68 -2.32 10.12 -12.86
CA GLY A 68 -3.41 9.40 -12.18
C GLY A 68 -3.79 9.98 -10.81
N LEU A 69 -2.83 10.56 -10.08
CA LEU A 69 -3.07 11.11 -8.73
C LEU A 69 -3.81 12.46 -8.75
N ALA A 70 -3.92 13.10 -9.92
CA ALA A 70 -4.74 14.29 -10.09
C ALA A 70 -6.23 14.02 -9.79
N LEU A 71 -6.68 12.76 -9.88
CA LEU A 71 -8.04 12.37 -9.50
C LEU A 71 -8.34 12.63 -8.02
N GLY A 72 -7.32 12.66 -7.15
CA GLY A 72 -7.48 13.06 -5.75
C GLY A 72 -8.02 14.48 -5.57
N LEU A 73 -7.83 15.38 -6.55
CA LEU A 73 -8.40 16.74 -6.53
C LEU A 73 -9.93 16.70 -6.53
N VAL A 74 -10.55 15.71 -7.19
CA VAL A 74 -12.00 15.53 -7.18
C VAL A 74 -12.49 15.29 -5.76
N ILE A 75 -11.78 14.47 -4.97
CA ILE A 75 -12.11 14.22 -3.57
C ILE A 75 -11.92 15.48 -2.72
N ILE A 76 -10.88 16.28 -2.98
CA ILE A 76 -10.66 17.56 -2.29
C ILE A 76 -11.81 18.52 -2.58
N ILE A 77 -12.16 18.73 -3.85
CA ILE A 77 -13.25 19.60 -4.27
C ILE A 77 -14.56 19.14 -3.63
N LEU A 78 -14.93 17.87 -3.77
CA LEU A 78 -16.14 17.33 -3.16
C LEU A 78 -16.12 17.45 -1.63
N THR A 79 -14.94 17.39 -0.98
CA THR A 79 -14.82 17.61 0.47
C THR A 79 -15.05 19.07 0.86
N LEU A 80 -14.65 20.03 0.03
CA LEU A 80 -14.95 21.45 0.23
C LEU A 80 -16.43 21.79 -0.03
N PHE A 81 -17.15 20.98 -0.80
CA PHE A 81 -18.60 21.17 -0.98
C PHE A 81 -19.41 20.42 0.08
N LEU A 82 -19.19 19.11 0.21
CA LEU A 82 -20.01 18.21 1.01
C LEU A 82 -19.51 18.06 2.46
N GLY A 83 -18.24 18.36 2.74
CA GLY A 83 -17.54 18.00 3.97
C GLY A 83 -16.88 16.63 3.87
N ARG A 84 -16.50 16.01 5.00
CA ARG A 84 -15.71 14.77 5.04
C ARG A 84 -16.56 13.52 4.73
N PHE A 85 -17.10 13.44 3.51
CA PHE A 85 -17.98 12.34 3.07
C PHE A 85 -17.20 11.04 2.78
N PHE A 86 -15.97 11.16 2.25
CA PHE A 86 -15.17 10.02 1.80
C PHE A 86 -15.07 8.89 2.83
N CYS A 87 -14.87 9.22 4.12
CA CYS A 87 -14.68 8.24 5.19
C CYS A 87 -15.89 7.33 5.48
N SER A 88 -17.12 7.75 5.17
CA SER A 88 -18.34 6.95 5.44
C SER A 88 -19.08 6.47 4.20
N TRP A 89 -18.75 7.03 3.04
CA TRP A 89 -19.45 6.76 1.77
C TRP A 89 -18.57 5.97 0.80
N VAL A 90 -17.26 6.26 0.71
CA VAL A 90 -16.40 5.71 -0.34
C VAL A 90 -15.29 4.80 0.21
N CYS A 91 -14.65 5.20 1.31
CA CYS A 91 -13.47 4.50 1.85
C CYS A 91 -13.83 3.08 2.34
N PRO A 92 -13.29 2.02 1.72
CA PRO A 92 -13.62 0.64 2.11
C PRO A 92 -13.18 0.33 3.55
N PHE A 93 -12.04 0.88 3.97
CA PHE A 93 -11.58 0.71 5.35
C PHE A 93 -12.48 1.42 6.37
N GLY A 94 -13.02 2.59 6.02
CA GLY A 94 -13.99 3.31 6.86
C GLY A 94 -15.31 2.56 7.01
N VAL A 95 -15.80 1.96 5.92
CA VAL A 95 -16.99 1.10 5.91
C VAL A 95 -16.78 -0.15 6.76
N LEU A 96 -15.64 -0.84 6.62
CA LEU A 96 -15.28 -2.00 7.44
C LEU A 96 -15.25 -1.66 8.93
N ASN A 97 -14.55 -0.58 9.30
CA ASN A 97 -14.48 -0.12 10.70
C ASN A 97 -15.88 0.25 11.24
N GLN A 98 -16.79 0.78 10.40
CA GLN A 98 -18.16 1.02 10.80
C GLN A 98 -18.91 -0.27 11.10
N TRP A 99 -18.84 -1.27 10.21
CA TRP A 99 -19.54 -2.54 10.42
C TRP A 99 -19.05 -3.25 11.67
N VAL A 100 -17.73 -3.32 11.86
CA VAL A 100 -17.12 -3.92 13.05
C VAL A 100 -17.52 -3.16 14.32
N SER A 101 -17.50 -1.83 14.28
CA SER A 101 -17.96 -0.99 15.40
C SER A 101 -19.42 -1.25 15.74
N ASN A 102 -20.28 -1.41 14.73
CA ASN A 102 -21.70 -1.71 14.94
C ASN A 102 -21.89 -3.10 15.55
N ILE A 103 -21.13 -4.11 15.11
CA ILE A 103 -21.20 -5.47 15.65
C ILE A 103 -20.82 -5.49 17.13
N PHE A 104 -19.68 -4.90 17.50
CA PHE A 104 -19.21 -4.92 18.88
C PHE A 104 -20.02 -4.02 19.82
N ASN A 105 -20.55 -2.90 19.34
CA ASN A 105 -21.30 -1.96 20.18
C ASN A 105 -22.82 -2.18 20.15
N ARG A 106 -23.34 -3.16 19.41
CA ARG A 106 -24.77 -3.50 19.35
C ARG A 106 -25.37 -3.89 20.71
N ARG A 107 -24.55 -4.48 21.59
CA ARG A 107 -24.98 -5.00 22.91
C ARG A 107 -24.73 -4.03 24.07
N ARG A 108 -24.26 -2.80 23.79
CA ARG A 108 -23.98 -1.84 24.87
C ARG A 108 -25.27 -1.17 25.36
N PRO A 109 -25.34 -0.83 26.66
CA PRO A 109 -26.46 -0.07 27.20
C PRO A 109 -26.69 1.21 26.41
N ALA A 110 -27.97 1.56 26.18
CA ALA A 110 -28.36 2.69 25.35
C ALA A 110 -27.89 4.05 25.91
N ASP A 111 -27.50 4.12 27.18
CA ASP A 111 -27.20 5.37 27.89
C ASP A 111 -25.70 5.69 27.96
N ASP A 112 -24.83 4.85 27.40
CA ASP A 112 -23.38 5.10 27.36
C ASP A 112 -22.98 5.96 26.14
N TYR A 113 -23.47 7.20 26.09
CA TYR A 113 -23.12 8.16 25.03
C TYR A 113 -21.69 8.72 25.19
N ASN A 114 -21.07 8.57 26.36
CA ASN A 114 -19.73 9.07 26.70
C ASN A 114 -18.61 8.49 25.81
N ILE A 115 -18.81 7.30 25.25
CA ILE A 115 -17.85 6.67 24.32
C ILE A 115 -17.76 7.45 22.99
N ASN A 116 -18.86 8.10 22.59
CA ASN A 116 -18.94 8.85 21.34
C ASN A 116 -18.75 10.36 21.54
N LEU A 117 -18.36 10.79 22.74
CA LEU A 117 -17.89 12.14 22.95
C LEU A 117 -16.46 12.30 22.39
N TYR A 118 -16.15 13.54 22.04
CA TYR A 118 -14.81 13.90 21.62
C TYR A 118 -13.82 13.68 22.77
N ARG A 119 -12.65 13.11 22.46
CA ARG A 119 -11.55 12.94 23.40
C ARG A 119 -10.32 13.61 22.83
N ARG A 120 -9.54 14.28 23.69
CA ARG A 120 -8.31 15.00 23.26
C ARG A 120 -7.30 14.11 22.53
N ILE A 121 -7.28 12.82 22.83
CA ILE A 121 -6.43 11.83 22.15
C ILE A 121 -6.71 11.75 20.63
N TYR A 122 -7.91 12.09 20.16
CA TYR A 122 -8.24 12.10 18.73
C TYR A 122 -7.48 13.16 17.93
N SER A 123 -6.82 14.11 18.60
CA SER A 123 -5.88 15.03 17.96
C SER A 123 -4.62 14.32 17.43
N LEU A 124 -4.32 13.08 17.87
CA LEU A 124 -3.14 12.31 17.49
C LEU A 124 -2.96 12.17 15.97
N LYS A 125 -4.04 11.92 15.23
CA LYS A 125 -3.99 11.82 13.76
C LYS A 125 -3.44 13.07 13.07
N TYR A 126 -3.61 14.26 13.67
CA TYR A 126 -3.07 15.51 13.11
C TYR A 126 -1.56 15.62 13.36
N TYR A 127 -1.08 15.17 14.53
CA TYR A 127 0.36 15.07 14.78
C TYR A 127 1.02 14.01 13.88
N ILE A 128 0.37 12.85 13.68
CA ILE A 128 0.82 11.84 12.71
C ILE A 128 0.88 12.44 11.29
N LEU A 129 -0.17 13.16 10.86
CA LEU A 129 -0.18 13.84 9.57
C LEU A 129 1.00 14.82 9.43
N VAL A 130 1.25 15.68 10.43
CA VAL A 130 2.37 16.63 10.40
C VAL A 130 3.71 15.91 10.29
N GLY A 131 3.96 14.89 11.12
CA GLY A 131 5.19 14.11 11.04
C GLY A 131 5.38 13.48 9.66
N LEU A 132 4.33 12.89 9.08
CA LEU A 132 4.39 12.30 7.74
C LEU A 132 4.64 13.33 6.63
N LEU A 133 4.06 14.54 6.73
CA LEU A 133 4.30 15.63 5.77
C LEU A 133 5.72 16.20 5.89
N VAL A 134 6.26 16.31 7.11
CA VAL A 134 7.66 16.72 7.33
C VAL A 134 8.63 15.69 6.74
N LEU A 135 8.37 14.39 6.94
CA LEU A 135 9.13 13.32 6.29
C LEU A 135 9.01 13.38 4.76
N ALA A 136 7.81 13.67 4.24
CA ALA A 136 7.59 13.84 2.81
C ALA A 136 8.41 15.01 2.24
N LEU A 137 8.43 16.16 2.93
CA LEU A 137 9.27 17.32 2.56
C LEU A 137 10.78 17.00 2.63
N ALA A 138 11.19 16.17 3.59
CA ALA A 138 12.55 15.67 3.67
C ALA A 138 12.87 14.62 2.59
N GLY A 139 11.91 14.25 1.73
CA GLY A 139 12.13 13.37 0.59
C GLY A 139 12.00 11.87 0.88
N THR A 140 11.23 11.48 1.91
CA THR A 140 10.88 10.07 2.17
C THR A 140 9.37 9.89 2.29
N LEU A 141 8.78 8.95 1.52
CA LEU A 141 7.34 8.76 1.46
C LEU A 141 6.86 7.67 2.45
N GLN A 142 6.73 8.04 3.73
CA GLN A 142 6.22 7.12 4.76
C GLN A 142 4.68 7.13 4.91
N ILE A 143 4.00 8.01 4.19
CA ILE A 143 2.54 8.16 4.20
C ILE A 143 1.82 6.82 3.94
N GLY A 144 2.34 6.02 3.01
CA GLY A 144 1.75 4.72 2.63
C GLY A 144 1.71 3.66 3.74
N LEU A 145 2.42 3.86 4.85
CA LEU A 145 2.34 2.98 6.02
C LEU A 145 1.04 3.18 6.81
N PHE A 146 0.60 4.43 6.94
CA PHE A 146 -0.58 4.85 7.71
C PHE A 146 -1.77 5.24 6.83
N ASP A 147 -1.59 5.25 5.52
CA ASP A 147 -2.68 5.48 4.59
C ASP A 147 -3.71 4.31 4.66
N PRO A 148 -5.01 4.59 4.92
CA PRO A 148 -6.02 3.54 5.04
C PRO A 148 -6.18 2.69 3.78
N LEU A 149 -6.02 3.27 2.58
CA LEU A 149 -6.21 2.54 1.33
C LEU A 149 -5.03 1.61 1.07
N SER A 150 -3.81 2.12 1.19
CA SER A 150 -2.57 1.36 1.05
C SER A 150 -2.48 0.23 2.09
N LEU A 151 -2.83 0.50 3.35
CA LEU A 151 -2.86 -0.52 4.40
C LEU A 151 -3.90 -1.61 4.11
N PHE A 152 -5.10 -1.23 3.67
CA PHE A 152 -6.17 -2.18 3.37
C PHE A 152 -5.84 -3.05 2.15
N THR A 153 -5.40 -2.44 1.05
CA THR A 153 -4.92 -3.13 -0.14
C THR A 153 -3.78 -4.10 0.18
N ARG A 154 -2.79 -3.65 0.95
CA ARG A 154 -1.63 -4.47 1.34
C ARG A 154 -2.08 -5.69 2.14
N THR A 155 -2.92 -5.50 3.15
CA THR A 155 -3.41 -6.59 4.00
C THR A 155 -4.23 -7.59 3.20
N LEU A 156 -5.12 -7.12 2.31
CA LEU A 156 -5.89 -8.02 1.47
C LEU A 156 -5.00 -8.86 0.55
N SER A 157 -4.00 -8.22 -0.06
CA SER A 157 -3.12 -8.87 -1.04
C SER A 157 -2.12 -9.83 -0.41
N MET A 158 -1.56 -9.50 0.76
CA MET A 158 -0.46 -10.26 1.37
C MET A 158 -0.92 -11.25 2.44
N THR A 159 -2.10 -11.04 3.03
CA THR A 159 -2.59 -11.84 4.16
C THR A 159 -3.91 -12.51 3.81
N VAL A 160 -4.96 -11.73 3.53
CA VAL A 160 -6.33 -12.26 3.46
C VAL A 160 -6.51 -13.20 2.28
N LEU A 161 -6.14 -12.77 1.07
CA LEU A 161 -6.39 -13.55 -0.13
C LEU A 161 -5.51 -14.81 -0.23
N PRO A 162 -4.21 -14.77 0.15
CA PRO A 162 -3.42 -16.00 0.30
C PRO A 162 -4.02 -16.96 1.32
N ALA A 163 -4.50 -16.46 2.47
CA ALA A 163 -5.15 -17.30 3.48
C ALA A 163 -6.47 -17.92 2.98
N VAL A 164 -7.31 -17.15 2.27
CA VAL A 164 -8.53 -17.70 1.67
C VAL A 164 -8.20 -18.74 0.60
N HIS A 165 -7.17 -18.51 -0.22
CA HIS A 165 -6.74 -19.51 -1.20
C HIS A 165 -6.27 -20.81 -0.53
N LEU A 166 -5.55 -20.73 0.59
CA LEU A 166 -5.15 -21.91 1.34
C LEU A 166 -6.36 -22.72 1.83
N LEU A 167 -7.46 -22.05 2.16
CA LEU A 167 -8.70 -22.68 2.63
C LEU A 167 -9.59 -23.20 1.50
N THR A 168 -9.69 -22.49 0.37
CA THR A 168 -10.66 -22.80 -0.71
C THR A 168 -10.04 -23.38 -1.97
N GLY A 169 -8.75 -23.16 -2.21
CA GLY A 169 -8.05 -23.53 -3.44
C GLY A 169 -8.43 -22.69 -4.68
N THR A 170 -9.36 -21.74 -4.59
CA THR A 170 -10.02 -21.13 -5.79
C THR A 170 -9.46 -19.79 -6.27
N ILE A 171 -8.69 -19.08 -5.43
CA ILE A 171 -8.32 -17.69 -5.72
C ILE A 171 -7.09 -17.55 -6.62
N TYR A 172 -6.01 -18.29 -6.38
CA TYR A 172 -4.79 -18.22 -7.19
C TYR A 172 -4.59 -19.46 -8.04
N ALA A 173 -3.89 -19.32 -9.16
CA ALA A 173 -3.42 -20.46 -9.96
C ALA A 173 -2.28 -21.23 -9.27
N LYS A 174 -1.54 -20.57 -8.37
CA LYS A 174 -0.49 -21.14 -7.51
C LYS A 174 -0.58 -20.54 -6.11
N PRO A 175 -0.30 -21.30 -5.05
CA PRO A 175 -0.26 -20.76 -3.70
C PRO A 175 0.80 -19.65 -3.61
N THR A 176 0.38 -18.47 -3.15
CA THR A 176 1.26 -17.32 -2.96
C THR A 176 1.63 -17.20 -1.49
N ILE A 177 2.89 -16.85 -1.22
CA ILE A 177 3.42 -16.66 0.12
C ILE A 177 4.08 -15.28 0.15
N TYR A 178 3.88 -14.54 1.24
CA TYR A 178 4.49 -13.22 1.41
C TYR A 178 5.29 -13.14 2.71
N HIS A 179 6.55 -12.72 2.61
CA HIS A 179 7.34 -12.38 3.80
C HIS A 179 6.63 -11.29 4.61
N GLY A 180 6.57 -11.44 5.94
CA GLY A 180 5.87 -10.46 6.80
C GLY A 180 4.35 -10.37 6.62
N GLY A 181 3.72 -11.21 5.78
CA GLY A 181 2.26 -11.22 5.59
C GLY A 181 1.50 -11.51 6.89
N VAL A 182 2.02 -12.38 7.76
CA VAL A 182 1.45 -12.67 9.08
C VAL A 182 1.51 -11.44 9.99
N LEU A 183 2.64 -10.74 10.02
CA LEU A 183 2.81 -9.53 10.84
C LEU A 183 1.79 -8.45 10.46
N ILE A 184 1.64 -8.18 9.15
CA ILE A 184 0.64 -7.22 8.64
C ILE A 184 -0.78 -7.67 9.00
N GLY A 185 -1.05 -8.97 8.88
CA GLY A 185 -2.32 -9.58 9.28
C GLY A 185 -2.66 -9.36 10.75
N ILE A 186 -1.71 -9.61 11.65
CA ILE A 186 -1.86 -9.40 13.09
C ILE A 186 -2.13 -7.92 13.39
N ILE A 187 -1.33 -7.00 12.81
CA ILE A 187 -1.52 -5.56 12.99
C ILE A 187 -2.94 -5.15 12.55
N PHE A 188 -3.39 -5.65 11.40
CA PHE A 188 -4.72 -5.34 10.89
C PHE A 188 -5.84 -5.88 11.78
N VAL A 189 -5.74 -7.14 12.22
CA VAL A 189 -6.71 -7.75 13.15
C VAL A 189 -6.77 -6.98 14.47
N VAL A 190 -5.62 -6.57 15.02
CA VAL A 190 -5.55 -5.74 16.22
C VAL A 190 -6.26 -4.40 16.01
N ILE A 191 -5.98 -3.69 14.91
CA ILE A 191 -6.66 -2.41 14.59
C ILE A 191 -8.18 -2.60 14.51
N ILE A 192 -8.64 -3.66 13.84
CA ILE A 192 -10.06 -3.97 13.71
C ILE A 192 -10.67 -4.33 15.07
N PHE A 193 -10.01 -5.17 15.86
CA PHE A 193 -10.44 -5.58 17.19
C PHE A 193 -10.58 -4.39 18.16
N LEU A 194 -9.65 -3.43 18.09
CA LEU A 194 -9.66 -2.23 18.93
C LEU A 194 -10.89 -1.33 18.71
N ASN A 195 -11.67 -1.53 17.63
CA ASN A 195 -12.99 -0.89 17.48
C ASN A 195 -13.99 -1.27 18.58
N ARG A 196 -13.71 -2.33 19.33
CA ARG A 196 -14.46 -2.68 20.55
C ARG A 196 -14.34 -1.60 21.61
N PHE A 197 -13.20 -0.90 21.73
CA PHE A 197 -13.02 0.11 22.79
C PHE A 197 -13.42 1.51 22.32
N ILE A 198 -13.06 1.87 21.08
CA ILE A 198 -13.37 3.16 20.48
C ILE A 198 -14.02 2.90 19.12
N THR A 199 -15.24 3.41 18.92
CA THR A 199 -15.94 3.32 17.63
C THR A 199 -15.11 3.96 16.52
N ARG A 200 -14.88 3.23 15.42
CA ARG A 200 -14.02 3.65 14.30
C ARG A 200 -12.65 4.18 14.76
N LEU A 201 -11.96 3.43 15.61
CA LEU A 201 -10.70 3.82 16.24
C LEU A 201 -9.69 4.35 15.22
N TRP A 202 -9.49 3.66 14.09
CA TRP A 202 -8.55 4.12 13.06
C TRP A 202 -8.91 5.51 12.51
N CYS A 203 -10.16 5.72 12.11
CA CYS A 203 -10.61 6.98 11.50
C CYS A 203 -10.58 8.17 12.47
N ARG A 204 -10.74 7.90 13.78
CA ARG A 204 -10.72 8.90 14.85
C ARG A 204 -9.31 9.21 15.36
N LEU A 205 -8.45 8.21 15.48
CA LEU A 205 -7.19 8.31 16.20
C LEU A 205 -5.94 8.31 15.31
N LEU A 206 -5.90 7.47 14.27
CA LEU A 206 -4.65 7.14 13.57
C LEU A 206 -4.61 7.61 12.11
N CYS A 207 -5.76 7.76 11.45
CA CYS A 207 -5.86 7.97 10.01
C CYS A 207 -5.40 9.38 9.57
N PRO A 208 -4.23 9.53 8.90
CA PRO A 208 -3.74 10.83 8.43
C PRO A 208 -4.60 11.37 7.27
N LEU A 209 -5.12 10.49 6.40
CA LEU A 209 -6.03 10.88 5.31
C LEU A 209 -7.30 11.52 5.90
N GLY A 210 -7.81 10.92 6.96
CA GLY A 210 -8.94 11.45 7.71
C GLY A 210 -8.65 12.79 8.38
N ALA A 211 -7.44 12.96 8.92
CA ALA A 211 -7.00 14.23 9.48
C ALA A 211 -6.96 15.34 8.42
N MET A 212 -6.36 15.06 7.25
CA MET A 212 -6.26 16.00 6.14
C MET A 212 -7.65 16.41 5.63
N LEU A 213 -8.53 15.45 5.35
CA LEU A 213 -9.90 15.75 4.93
C LEU A 213 -10.71 16.48 6.02
N GLY A 214 -10.42 16.24 7.30
CA GLY A 214 -11.00 16.97 8.42
C GLY A 214 -10.52 18.43 8.52
N LEU A 215 -9.27 18.72 8.15
CA LEU A 215 -8.79 20.10 8.04
C LEU A 215 -9.47 20.83 6.89
N LEU A 216 -9.74 20.15 5.79
CA LEU A 216 -10.43 20.72 4.63
C LEU A 216 -11.93 20.90 4.88
N SER A 217 -12.58 19.97 5.59
CA SER A 217 -14.02 20.04 5.87
C SER A 217 -14.43 21.22 6.74
N ARG A 218 -13.49 21.89 7.42
CA ARG A 218 -13.76 23.16 8.15
C ARG A 218 -14.20 24.30 7.22
N PHE A 219 -13.90 24.18 5.93
CA PHE A 219 -14.30 25.13 4.90
C PHE A 219 -15.49 24.64 4.09
N SER A 220 -16.13 23.52 4.48
CA SER A 220 -17.20 22.96 3.66
C SER A 220 -18.41 23.88 3.57
N ILE A 221 -19.09 23.91 2.43
CA ILE A 221 -20.29 24.74 2.26
C ILE A 221 -21.50 24.06 2.92
N LEU A 222 -21.70 22.77 2.64
CA LEU A 222 -22.76 21.97 3.25
C LEU A 222 -22.26 21.34 4.54
N ARG A 223 -23.07 21.47 5.61
CA ARG A 223 -22.71 21.02 6.95
C ARG A 223 -23.92 20.52 7.72
N ILE A 224 -23.63 19.74 8.76
CA ILE A 224 -24.62 19.39 9.77
C ILE A 224 -24.81 20.59 10.70
N TRP A 225 -26.04 20.97 10.98
CA TRP A 225 -26.36 22.00 11.95
C TRP A 225 -27.56 21.58 12.79
N ARG A 226 -27.62 22.13 14.01
CA ARG A 226 -28.69 21.89 14.98
C ARG A 226 -29.59 23.12 15.04
N ASP A 227 -30.89 22.89 14.95
CA ASP A 227 -31.93 23.87 15.28
C ASP A 227 -32.12 23.86 16.79
N VAL A 228 -31.75 24.96 17.46
CA VAL A 228 -31.79 25.08 18.92
C VAL A 228 -33.24 25.13 19.41
N ASP A 229 -34.14 25.73 18.64
CA ASP A 229 -35.53 25.95 19.03
C ASP A 229 -36.35 24.65 19.05
N ARG A 230 -35.92 23.65 18.27
CA ARG A 230 -36.55 22.31 18.20
C ARG A 230 -35.88 21.27 19.08
N CYS A 231 -34.74 21.58 19.70
CA CYS A 231 -33.96 20.58 20.42
C CYS A 231 -34.42 20.47 21.88
N THR A 232 -34.86 19.27 22.30
CA THR A 232 -35.23 18.96 23.69
C THR A 232 -34.06 18.45 24.54
N ASP A 233 -32.83 18.64 24.07
CA ASP A 233 -31.58 18.21 24.72
C ASP A 233 -31.53 16.72 25.15
N CYS A 234 -32.28 15.85 24.48
CA CYS A 234 -32.39 14.42 24.83
C CYS A 234 -31.11 13.57 24.61
N MET A 235 -30.01 14.15 24.12
CA MET A 235 -28.71 13.50 23.83
C MET A 235 -28.71 12.25 22.93
N LYS A 236 -29.85 11.83 22.36
CA LYS A 236 -29.97 10.63 21.52
C LYS A 236 -29.06 10.66 20.28
N CYS A 237 -28.78 11.85 19.74
CA CYS A 237 -27.88 12.02 18.59
C CYS A 237 -26.41 11.63 18.87
N LEU A 238 -26.01 11.51 20.14
CA LEU A 238 -24.68 11.07 20.55
C LEU A 238 -24.55 9.54 20.54
N ARG A 239 -25.65 8.80 20.64
CA ARG A 239 -25.65 7.32 20.75
C ARG A 239 -24.94 6.63 19.59
N HIS A 240 -25.17 7.10 18.35
CA HIS A 240 -24.51 6.55 17.16
C HIS A 240 -23.65 7.57 16.41
N CYS A 241 -23.09 8.56 17.11
CA CYS A 241 -22.16 9.51 16.50
C CYS A 241 -20.78 8.87 16.25
N HIS A 242 -20.60 8.21 15.10
CA HIS A 242 -19.31 7.58 14.76
C HIS A 242 -18.15 8.56 14.55
N GLY A 243 -18.41 9.84 14.30
CA GLY A 243 -17.36 10.85 14.17
C GLY A 243 -16.83 11.36 15.51
N GLY A 244 -17.59 11.22 16.59
CA GLY A 244 -17.25 11.88 17.85
C GLY A 244 -17.33 13.41 17.77
N CYS A 245 -18.12 13.93 16.82
CA CYS A 245 -18.18 15.36 16.52
C CYS A 245 -19.16 16.15 17.40
N ASN A 246 -19.75 15.52 18.43
CA ASN A 246 -20.68 16.12 19.37
C ASN A 246 -21.86 16.91 18.73
N PRO A 247 -22.74 16.25 17.96
CA PRO A 247 -23.91 16.88 17.31
C PRO A 247 -24.91 17.54 18.26
N HIS A 248 -24.84 17.25 19.57
CA HIS A 248 -25.77 17.77 20.57
C HIS A 248 -25.46 19.21 20.96
N SER A 249 -24.19 19.58 21.09
CA SER A 249 -23.76 20.92 21.50
C SER A 249 -22.97 21.60 20.37
N GLU A 250 -21.66 21.78 20.57
CA GLU A 250 -20.76 22.37 19.59
C GLU A 250 -20.25 21.30 18.63
N ILE A 251 -20.65 21.43 17.36
CA ILE A 251 -20.34 20.41 16.35
C ILE A 251 -18.91 20.61 15.84
N LEU A 252 -18.04 19.64 16.11
CA LEU A 252 -16.67 19.59 15.58
C LEU A 252 -16.67 19.08 14.12
N TYR A 253 -16.74 20.01 13.17
CA TYR A 253 -16.81 19.70 11.74
C TYR A 253 -15.63 18.91 11.19
N SER A 254 -14.44 19.07 11.78
CA SER A 254 -13.24 18.32 11.38
C SER A 254 -13.31 16.83 11.72
N GLU A 255 -14.15 16.49 12.71
CA GLU A 255 -14.38 15.13 13.19
C GLU A 255 -15.60 14.47 12.57
N CYS A 256 -16.54 15.26 12.05
CA CYS A 256 -17.76 14.74 11.45
C CYS A 256 -17.45 13.90 10.19
N HIS A 257 -17.83 12.62 10.19
CA HIS A 257 -17.67 11.72 9.03
C HIS A 257 -18.90 11.67 8.11
N LEU A 258 -19.87 12.57 8.29
CA LEU A 258 -21.13 12.61 7.53
C LEU A 258 -21.83 11.25 7.41
N CYS A 259 -21.92 10.53 8.54
CA CYS A 259 -22.56 9.23 8.60
C CYS A 259 -24.10 9.30 8.64
N MET A 260 -24.66 10.50 8.84
CA MET A 260 -26.09 10.83 8.92
C MET A 260 -26.89 10.13 10.04
N ASN A 261 -26.24 9.34 10.91
CA ASN A 261 -26.90 8.66 12.02
C ASN A 261 -27.62 9.64 12.97
N CYS A 262 -27.01 10.78 13.28
CA CYS A 262 -27.58 11.78 14.19
C CYS A 262 -28.89 12.40 13.68
N ILE A 263 -29.05 12.52 12.36
CA ILE A 263 -30.26 13.07 11.74
C ILE A 263 -31.43 12.10 11.96
N GLU A 264 -31.17 10.81 11.85
CA GLU A 264 -32.19 9.77 12.00
C GLU A 264 -32.51 9.42 13.45
N ASP A 265 -31.51 9.48 14.33
CA ASP A 265 -31.69 9.21 15.75
C ASP A 265 -32.41 10.37 16.48
N CYS A 266 -32.59 11.52 15.83
CA CYS A 266 -33.24 12.70 16.40
C CYS A 266 -34.79 12.57 16.30
N PRO A 267 -35.51 12.44 17.43
CA PRO A 267 -36.97 12.30 17.41
C PRO A 267 -37.68 13.58 16.96
N GLU A 268 -37.13 14.75 17.32
CA GLU A 268 -37.71 16.06 17.01
C GLU A 268 -37.30 16.60 15.64
N GLY A 269 -36.46 15.87 14.89
CA GLY A 269 -35.97 16.32 13.59
C GLY A 269 -35.18 17.64 13.64
N ALA A 270 -34.54 17.95 14.78
CA ALA A 270 -33.79 19.19 15.03
C ALA A 270 -32.39 19.24 14.38
N ILE A 271 -31.93 18.15 13.76
CA ILE A 271 -30.60 18.08 13.13
C ILE A 271 -30.77 18.00 11.61
N HIS A 272 -30.13 18.91 10.90
CA HIS A 272 -30.23 19.04 9.45
C HIS A 272 -28.85 19.01 8.79
N TYR A 273 -28.82 18.63 7.51
CA TYR A 273 -27.64 18.73 6.65
C TYR A 273 -27.96 19.68 5.48
N GLY A 274 -27.19 20.75 5.32
CA GLY A 274 -27.43 21.74 4.27
C GLY A 274 -26.61 23.01 4.46
N LEU A 275 -27.06 24.09 3.83
CA LEU A 275 -26.51 25.42 4.03
C LEU A 275 -26.79 25.90 5.46
N LYS A 276 -25.79 26.55 6.07
CA LYS A 276 -25.86 27.05 7.44
C LYS A 276 -26.96 28.13 7.55
N ARG A 277 -27.89 27.96 8.49
CA ARG A 277 -28.84 29.01 8.92
C ARG A 277 -28.29 29.79 10.12
N GLN A 278 -28.70 31.06 10.28
CA GLN A 278 -28.15 32.00 11.27
C GLN A 278 -28.21 31.52 12.74
N ASN A 279 -29.17 30.67 13.12
CA ASN A 279 -29.35 30.17 14.50
C ASN A 279 -28.63 28.82 14.79
N SER A 280 -27.53 28.52 14.09
CA SER A 280 -26.83 27.23 14.24
C SER A 280 -25.65 27.30 15.23
N SER A 281 -25.49 26.23 16.02
CA SER A 281 -24.46 26.12 17.05
C SER A 281 -23.03 26.41 16.54
N ILE A 282 -22.29 27.16 17.35
CA ILE A 282 -21.01 27.80 17.02
C ILE A 282 -19.87 26.78 16.95
N GLN A 283 -18.87 27.13 16.15
CA GLN A 283 -17.81 26.31 15.58
C GLN A 283 -16.55 26.32 16.45
N MET A 284 -16.21 25.19 17.09
CA MET A 284 -14.84 24.99 17.59
C MET A 284 -13.94 24.44 16.48
N SER A 285 -12.81 25.10 16.26
CA SER A 285 -11.66 24.53 15.55
C SER A 285 -11.14 23.30 16.31
N PRO A 286 -10.50 22.32 15.63
CA PRO A 286 -9.85 21.23 16.34
C PRO A 286 -8.89 21.78 17.40
N ASP A 287 -8.96 21.28 18.63
CA ASP A 287 -8.06 21.65 19.74
C ASP A 287 -6.66 21.11 19.44
N LEU A 288 -5.91 21.88 18.64
CA LEU A 288 -4.52 21.61 18.30
C LEU A 288 -3.64 22.48 19.18
N ASN A 289 -2.83 21.85 20.03
CA ASN A 289 -1.83 22.55 20.79
C ASN A 289 -0.68 22.94 19.84
N ARG A 290 -0.53 24.25 19.58
CA ARG A 290 0.53 24.80 18.71
C ARG A 290 1.92 24.34 19.14
N ARG A 291 2.20 24.27 20.45
CA ARG A 291 3.49 23.79 20.97
C ARG A 291 3.74 22.34 20.57
N ARG A 292 2.75 21.47 20.72
CA ARG A 292 2.85 20.06 20.31
C ARG A 292 3.02 19.87 18.81
N LEU A 293 2.40 20.72 17.98
CA LEU A 293 2.61 20.69 16.53
C LEU A 293 4.07 21.00 16.18
N VAL A 294 4.63 22.04 16.78
CA VAL A 294 6.04 22.42 16.60
C VAL A 294 6.97 21.35 17.16
N GLU A 295 6.71 20.83 18.36
CA GLU A 295 7.45 19.71 18.95
C GLU A 295 7.45 18.48 18.04
N THR A 296 6.30 18.12 17.46
CA THR A 296 6.21 16.98 16.55
C THR A 296 7.01 17.22 15.27
N ALA A 297 6.92 18.42 14.70
CA ALA A 297 7.69 18.78 13.51
C ALA A 297 9.20 18.76 13.80
N LEU A 298 9.65 19.40 14.88
CA LEU A 298 11.04 19.42 15.31
C LEU A 298 11.56 18.02 15.63
N ALA A 299 10.82 17.22 16.40
CA ALA A 299 11.19 15.85 16.69
C ALA A 299 11.34 15.02 15.42
N THR A 300 10.47 15.22 14.43
CA THR A 300 10.58 14.56 13.12
C THR A 300 11.82 15.02 12.35
N VAL A 301 12.12 16.32 12.33
CA VAL A 301 13.34 16.87 11.70
C VAL A 301 14.60 16.32 12.36
N VAL A 302 14.61 16.18 13.69
CA VAL A 302 15.74 15.62 14.45
C VAL A 302 15.87 14.11 14.27
N LEU A 303 14.76 13.37 14.19
CA LEU A 303 14.77 11.91 14.05
C LEU A 303 15.07 11.46 12.60
N TYR A 304 14.74 12.29 11.61
CA TYR A 304 15.00 12.01 10.19
C TYR A 304 16.47 11.66 9.87
N PRO A 305 17.49 12.44 10.29
CA PRO A 305 18.89 12.08 10.05
C PRO A 305 19.28 10.79 10.78
N VAL A 306 18.70 10.49 11.95
CA VAL A 306 18.93 9.20 12.63
C VAL A 306 18.40 8.05 11.78
N MET A 307 17.18 8.18 11.25
CA MET A 307 16.62 7.19 10.31
C MET A 307 17.52 7.00 9.07
N ARG A 308 18.09 8.08 8.53
CA ARG A 308 19.00 8.05 7.37
C ARG A 308 20.44 7.65 7.65
N SER A 309 20.91 7.79 8.88
CA SER A 309 22.24 7.36 9.30
C SER A 309 22.36 5.84 9.37
N THR A 310 21.24 5.12 9.28
CA THR A 310 21.23 3.66 9.16
C THR A 310 21.53 3.23 7.73
N VAL A 311 22.20 2.08 7.59
CA VAL A 311 22.45 1.45 6.29
C VAL A 311 21.10 1.18 5.62
N SER A 312 20.86 1.85 4.49
CA SER A 312 19.66 1.70 3.66
C SER A 312 20.05 1.68 2.19
N ALA A 313 19.21 1.04 1.38
CA ALA A 313 19.37 1.03 -0.09
C ALA A 313 19.47 2.44 -0.69
N ALA A 314 18.93 3.47 -0.03
CA ALA A 314 19.05 4.87 -0.47
C ALA A 314 20.46 5.48 -0.29
N THR A 315 21.24 4.92 0.64
CA THR A 315 22.56 5.40 1.07
C THR A 315 23.71 4.58 0.48
N THR A 316 23.52 3.26 0.38
CA THR A 316 24.48 2.33 -0.20
C THR A 316 23.76 1.28 -1.02
N SER A 317 24.42 0.77 -2.06
CA SER A 317 23.87 -0.28 -2.91
C SER A 317 23.82 -1.60 -2.16
N GLU A 318 22.61 -2.06 -1.82
CA GLU A 318 22.42 -3.33 -1.15
C GLU A 318 22.27 -4.49 -2.17
N PRO A 319 23.06 -5.58 -2.05
CA PRO A 319 23.06 -6.67 -3.03
C PRO A 319 21.70 -7.36 -3.19
N LEU A 320 20.92 -7.45 -2.11
CA LEU A 320 19.63 -8.15 -2.06
C LEU A 320 18.44 -7.27 -2.49
N VAL A 321 18.66 -5.96 -2.70
CA VAL A 321 17.59 -5.02 -3.07
C VAL A 321 17.44 -4.96 -4.58
N ILE A 322 16.98 -6.09 -5.14
CA ILE A 322 16.63 -6.21 -6.55
C ILE A 322 15.22 -5.67 -6.73
N ARG A 323 15.04 -4.57 -7.46
CA ARG A 323 13.72 -3.97 -7.69
C ARG A 323 13.05 -4.54 -8.96
N PRO A 324 11.71 -4.52 -9.05
CA PRO A 324 11.00 -4.89 -10.26
C PRO A 324 11.46 -4.09 -11.50
N PRO A 325 11.36 -4.64 -12.71
CA PRO A 325 11.72 -3.92 -13.93
C PRO A 325 10.89 -2.64 -14.08
N GLY A 326 11.52 -1.55 -14.50
CA GLY A 326 10.88 -0.23 -14.62
C GLY A 326 10.88 0.59 -13.32
N SER A 327 11.44 0.07 -12.24
CA SER A 327 11.66 0.85 -11.02
C SER A 327 12.63 2.01 -11.29
N LEU A 328 12.30 3.18 -10.74
CA LEU A 328 13.19 4.35 -10.78
C LEU A 328 14.47 4.10 -9.97
N MET A 329 15.43 5.03 -10.08
CA MET A 329 16.58 5.11 -9.16
C MET A 329 16.11 5.01 -7.72
N GLU A 330 16.85 4.31 -6.85
CA GLU A 330 16.39 3.92 -5.51
C GLU A 330 15.86 5.10 -4.69
N ARG A 331 16.53 6.25 -4.73
CA ARG A 331 16.08 7.47 -4.05
C ARG A 331 14.74 7.99 -4.57
N ASP A 332 14.54 8.01 -5.88
CA ASP A 332 13.28 8.48 -6.50
C ASP A 332 12.16 7.45 -6.38
N PHE A 333 12.52 6.17 -6.36
CA PHE A 333 11.61 5.07 -6.07
C PHE A 333 11.03 5.20 -4.66
N LEU A 334 11.86 5.41 -3.64
CA LEU A 334 11.42 5.57 -2.24
C LEU A 334 10.63 6.88 -2.02
N LYS A 335 10.86 7.92 -2.82
CA LYS A 335 10.05 9.15 -2.82
C LYS A 335 8.64 8.94 -3.38
N ARG A 336 8.40 7.89 -4.18
CA ARG A 336 7.12 7.67 -4.89
C ARG A 336 6.38 6.41 -4.43
N CYS A 337 7.07 5.41 -3.91
CA CYS A 337 6.45 4.13 -3.55
C CYS A 337 5.55 4.27 -2.31
N THR A 338 4.26 3.98 -2.45
CA THR A 338 3.29 4.03 -1.34
C THR A 338 3.16 2.71 -0.60
N LYS A 339 3.97 1.69 -0.94
CA LYS A 339 3.99 0.40 -0.23
C LYS A 339 2.60 -0.28 -0.20
N CYS A 340 1.80 -0.06 -1.25
CA CYS A 340 0.42 -0.54 -1.37
C CYS A 340 0.32 -2.05 -1.66
N GLY A 341 1.35 -2.65 -2.25
CA GLY A 341 1.41 -4.10 -2.51
C GLY A 341 0.84 -4.58 -3.86
N GLU A 342 0.28 -3.70 -4.69
CA GLU A 342 -0.35 -4.12 -5.97
C GLU A 342 0.63 -4.79 -6.94
N CYS A 343 1.87 -4.26 -7.02
CA CYS A 343 2.92 -4.87 -7.84
C CYS A 343 3.31 -6.29 -7.38
N MET A 344 3.17 -6.59 -6.09
CA MET A 344 3.46 -7.92 -5.53
C MET A 344 2.31 -8.87 -5.84
N ARG A 345 1.09 -8.39 -5.67
CA ARG A 345 -0.15 -9.11 -5.98
C ARG A 345 -0.20 -9.58 -7.43
N VAL A 346 0.13 -8.68 -8.36
CA VAL A 346 0.03 -8.96 -9.81
C VAL A 346 1.14 -9.88 -10.33
N CYS A 347 2.15 -10.17 -9.51
CA CYS A 347 3.31 -10.97 -9.90
C CYS A 347 2.91 -12.45 -10.11
N PRO A 348 2.94 -12.99 -11.35
CA PRO A 348 2.43 -14.34 -11.62
C PRO A 348 3.30 -15.44 -11.00
N THR A 349 4.57 -15.14 -10.74
CA THR A 349 5.54 -16.06 -10.14
C THR A 349 5.70 -15.85 -8.64
N ASN A 350 5.01 -14.87 -8.04
CA ASN A 350 5.16 -14.47 -6.64
C ASN A 350 6.61 -14.07 -6.26
N ALA A 351 7.44 -13.69 -7.24
CA ALA A 351 8.83 -13.30 -7.03
C ALA A 351 8.98 -11.97 -6.29
N ILE A 352 8.03 -11.04 -6.47
CA ILE A 352 8.06 -9.73 -5.82
C ILE A 352 7.47 -9.85 -4.43
N GLN A 353 8.27 -9.52 -3.43
CA GLN A 353 8.03 -9.70 -2.01
C GLN A 353 8.20 -8.37 -1.27
N PRO A 354 7.52 -8.17 -0.14
CA PRO A 354 7.72 -6.98 0.67
C PRO A 354 9.05 -7.11 1.42
N SER A 355 9.91 -6.11 1.29
CA SER A 355 11.08 -5.99 2.16
C SER A 355 10.65 -5.75 3.61
N LEU A 356 11.42 -6.32 4.54
CA LEU A 356 11.37 -6.00 5.94
C LEU A 356 12.42 -4.93 6.23
N LEU A 357 13.69 -5.33 6.31
CA LEU A 357 14.81 -4.45 6.62
C LEU A 357 15.90 -4.45 5.53
N GLU A 358 15.75 -5.24 4.46
CA GLU A 358 16.74 -5.37 3.39
C GLU A 358 17.01 -4.04 2.68
N ALA A 359 15.98 -3.19 2.54
CA ALA A 359 16.10 -1.85 1.97
C ALA A 359 16.30 -0.74 3.02
N GLY A 360 16.50 -1.10 4.29
CA GLY A 360 16.48 -0.20 5.44
C GLY A 360 15.06 0.23 5.85
N ILE A 361 14.96 1.05 6.90
CA ILE A 361 13.68 1.47 7.49
C ILE A 361 12.82 2.25 6.49
N GLU A 362 13.44 3.11 5.66
CA GLU A 362 12.71 3.85 4.61
C GLU A 362 12.01 2.91 3.63
N GLY A 363 12.65 1.77 3.34
CA GLY A 363 12.18 0.74 2.43
C GLY A 363 11.21 -0.26 3.04
N LEU A 364 10.83 -0.18 4.32
CA LEU A 364 9.92 -1.16 4.93
C LEU A 364 8.66 -1.39 4.08
N TRP A 365 8.37 -2.65 3.77
CA TRP A 365 7.29 -3.14 2.89
C TRP A 365 7.32 -2.66 1.43
N SER A 366 8.46 -2.14 0.97
CA SER A 366 8.68 -1.85 -0.45
C SER A 366 9.00 -3.14 -1.23
N PRO A 367 8.66 -3.23 -2.53
CA PRO A 367 8.82 -4.45 -3.33
C PRO A 367 10.29 -4.75 -3.66
N ILE A 368 10.74 -5.96 -3.31
CA ILE A 368 12.02 -6.55 -3.70
C ILE A 368 11.78 -7.90 -4.39
N LEU A 369 12.69 -8.33 -5.26
CA LEU A 369 12.64 -9.63 -5.91
C LEU A 369 13.37 -10.67 -5.04
N ILE A 370 12.68 -11.74 -4.65
CA ILE A 370 13.29 -12.89 -3.94
C ILE A 370 13.25 -14.11 -4.84
N ASN A 371 14.40 -14.40 -5.45
CA ASN A 371 14.50 -15.38 -6.53
C ASN A 371 14.31 -16.84 -6.11
N ARG A 372 14.34 -17.13 -4.80
CA ARG A 372 14.03 -18.47 -4.28
C ARG A 372 12.52 -18.73 -4.16
N ILE A 373 11.68 -17.69 -4.16
CA ILE A 373 10.22 -17.84 -4.15
C ILE A 373 9.67 -17.86 -5.58
N GLY A 374 10.23 -17.04 -6.46
CA GLY A 374 9.83 -16.98 -7.86
C GLY A 374 10.87 -16.24 -8.69
N TYR A 375 10.58 -15.93 -9.95
CA TYR A 375 11.48 -15.18 -10.84
C TYR A 375 10.75 -14.11 -11.64
N CYS A 376 11.48 -13.15 -12.20
CA CYS A 376 10.92 -12.17 -13.11
C CYS A 376 10.67 -12.80 -14.49
N GLU A 377 9.41 -13.06 -14.82
CA GLU A 377 9.01 -13.66 -16.11
C GLU A 377 9.43 -12.78 -17.30
N TYR A 378 10.02 -13.35 -18.34
CA TYR A 378 10.72 -12.61 -19.41
C TYR A 378 9.80 -11.61 -20.11
N ASN A 379 8.62 -12.06 -20.54
CA ASN A 379 7.65 -11.25 -21.30
C ASN A 379 6.58 -10.55 -20.44
N CYS A 380 6.81 -10.39 -19.12
CA CYS A 380 5.82 -9.81 -18.21
C CYS A 380 6.14 -8.35 -17.80
N VAL A 381 5.18 -7.43 -17.92
CA VAL A 381 5.32 -6.00 -17.55
C VAL A 381 4.29 -5.51 -16.53
N LEU A 382 3.48 -6.41 -15.96
CA LEU A 382 2.29 -6.07 -15.18
C LEU A 382 2.55 -5.17 -13.97
N CYS A 383 3.70 -5.33 -13.29
CA CYS A 383 4.04 -4.56 -12.09
C CYS A 383 4.09 -3.03 -12.31
N GLY A 384 4.50 -2.58 -13.51
CA GLY A 384 4.52 -1.16 -13.88
C GLY A 384 3.12 -0.61 -14.21
N HIS A 385 2.23 -1.44 -14.74
CA HIS A 385 0.86 -1.02 -15.08
C HIS A 385 -0.05 -0.84 -13.87
N VAL A 386 0.18 -1.60 -12.79
CA VAL A 386 -0.61 -1.49 -11.55
C VAL A 386 -0.09 -0.40 -10.60
N CYS A 387 1.12 0.13 -10.81
CA CYS A 387 1.72 1.13 -9.93
C CYS A 387 0.94 2.47 -9.99
N PRO A 388 0.32 2.94 -8.89
CA PRO A 388 -0.51 4.16 -8.93
C PRO A 388 0.30 5.46 -8.97
N THR A 389 1.57 5.43 -8.53
CA THR A 389 2.42 6.61 -8.38
C THR A 389 3.52 6.73 -9.43
N GLY A 390 3.66 5.72 -10.30
CA GLY A 390 4.77 5.64 -11.26
C GLY A 390 6.14 5.41 -10.59
N ALA A 391 6.19 4.91 -9.35
CA ALA A 391 7.44 4.46 -8.74
C ALA A 391 8.08 3.31 -9.54
N ILE A 392 7.24 2.45 -10.10
CA ILE A 392 7.57 1.51 -11.18
C ILE A 392 6.87 2.06 -12.41
N ARG A 393 7.64 2.52 -13.40
CA ARG A 393 7.07 3.05 -14.63
C ARG A 393 6.44 1.92 -15.46
N PRO A 394 5.32 2.17 -16.15
CA PRO A 394 4.81 1.21 -17.12
C PRO A 394 5.85 1.00 -18.22
N LEU A 395 6.05 -0.27 -18.61
CA LEU A 395 6.96 -0.69 -19.68
C LEU A 395 6.17 -1.42 -20.75
N THR A 396 6.62 -1.34 -22.00
CA THR A 396 6.18 -2.32 -23.00
C THR A 396 7.05 -3.57 -22.92
N VAL A 397 6.55 -4.69 -23.48
CA VAL A 397 7.32 -5.95 -23.47
C VAL A 397 8.60 -5.78 -24.28
N GLU A 398 8.53 -5.08 -25.42
CA GLU A 398 9.65 -4.77 -26.30
C GLU A 398 10.73 -3.97 -25.56
N GLU A 399 10.33 -2.95 -24.79
CA GLU A 399 11.25 -2.17 -23.95
C GLU A 399 11.95 -3.04 -22.91
N LYS A 400 11.19 -3.88 -22.20
CA LYS A 400 11.74 -4.74 -21.16
C LYS A 400 12.82 -5.67 -21.71
N ILE A 401 12.56 -6.29 -22.85
CA ILE A 401 13.46 -7.29 -23.45
C ILE A 401 14.52 -6.69 -24.38
N GLY A 402 14.47 -5.39 -24.67
CA GLY A 402 15.41 -4.74 -25.59
C GLY A 402 15.21 -5.18 -27.04
N LYS A 403 13.96 -5.27 -27.48
CA LYS A 403 13.60 -5.39 -28.90
C LYS A 403 13.08 -4.03 -29.37
N GLY A 404 13.25 -3.74 -30.67
CA GLY A 404 13.01 -2.43 -31.29
C GLY A 404 11.75 -1.72 -30.78
N PRO A 405 11.72 -0.38 -30.67
CA PRO A 405 12.78 0.61 -30.92
C PRO A 405 13.88 0.65 -29.85
N TYR A 406 13.87 -0.27 -28.88
CA TYR A 406 14.83 -0.31 -27.79
C TYR A 406 16.00 -1.26 -28.11
N GLU A 407 17.23 -0.79 -27.92
CA GLU A 407 18.44 -1.56 -28.23
C GLU A 407 18.91 -2.45 -27.07
N LYS A 408 18.55 -2.12 -25.83
CA LYS A 408 19.08 -2.78 -24.63
C LYS A 408 17.94 -3.24 -23.72
N PRO A 409 17.99 -4.48 -23.20
CA PRO A 409 17.02 -4.94 -22.23
C PRO A 409 17.16 -4.18 -20.91
N ILE A 410 16.05 -4.08 -20.18
CA ILE A 410 16.05 -3.58 -18.81
C ILE A 410 16.65 -4.66 -17.90
N LYS A 411 17.86 -4.39 -17.40
CA LYS A 411 18.54 -5.23 -16.41
C LYS A 411 18.08 -4.83 -15.01
N ILE A 412 17.75 -5.83 -14.19
CA ILE A 412 17.41 -5.61 -12.77
C ILE A 412 18.49 -6.13 -11.82
N GLY A 413 19.54 -6.76 -12.37
CA GLY A 413 20.66 -7.29 -11.59
C GLY A 413 21.54 -8.22 -12.42
N THR A 414 22.49 -8.88 -11.78
CA THR A 414 23.41 -9.83 -12.41
C THR A 414 23.56 -11.10 -11.57
N ALA A 415 23.63 -12.26 -12.22
CA ALA A 415 23.83 -13.54 -11.57
C ALA A 415 25.30 -13.81 -11.24
N PHE A 416 25.58 -14.65 -10.24
CA PHE A 416 26.92 -15.07 -9.85
C PHE A 416 26.90 -16.52 -9.39
N PHE A 417 27.92 -17.28 -9.80
CA PHE A 417 28.09 -18.67 -9.37
C PHE A 417 28.92 -18.74 -8.09
N ASP A 418 28.41 -19.47 -7.11
CA ASP A 418 29.18 -19.99 -5.99
C ASP A 418 29.78 -21.34 -6.40
N ARG A 419 31.07 -21.32 -6.76
CA ARG A 419 31.80 -22.52 -7.21
C ARG A 419 31.88 -23.61 -6.14
N GLY A 420 31.79 -23.26 -4.86
CA GLY A 420 31.78 -24.23 -3.75
C GLY A 420 30.46 -24.98 -3.60
N ARG A 421 29.38 -24.51 -4.24
CA ARG A 421 28.05 -25.14 -4.20
C ARG A 421 27.59 -25.69 -5.55
N CYS A 422 28.11 -25.12 -6.64
CA CYS A 422 27.71 -25.51 -7.99
C CYS A 422 28.13 -26.95 -8.26
N LEU A 423 27.18 -27.83 -8.53
CA LEU A 423 27.42 -29.28 -8.65
C LEU A 423 28.54 -29.64 -9.65
N PRO A 424 28.63 -29.00 -10.83
CA PRO A 424 29.76 -29.22 -11.74
C PRO A 424 31.11 -28.72 -11.21
N TRP A 425 31.13 -27.66 -10.40
CA TRP A 425 32.38 -27.10 -9.87
C TRP A 425 32.85 -27.81 -8.60
N ALA A 426 31.94 -28.10 -7.68
CA ALA A 426 32.25 -28.61 -6.34
C ALA A 426 32.29 -30.14 -6.26
N MET A 427 31.41 -30.83 -6.98
CA MET A 427 31.18 -32.27 -6.82
C MET A 427 31.45 -33.08 -8.09
N ASN A 428 31.86 -32.42 -9.18
CA ASN A 428 32.00 -33.03 -10.52
C ASN A 428 30.72 -33.77 -10.98
N ILE A 429 29.55 -33.28 -10.58
CA ILE A 429 28.25 -33.82 -11.00
C ILE A 429 27.74 -32.97 -12.17
N GLN A 430 27.37 -33.63 -13.28
CA GLN A 430 26.84 -32.95 -14.46
C GLN A 430 25.48 -32.31 -14.16
N CYS A 431 25.37 -31.00 -14.44
CA CYS A 431 24.13 -30.24 -14.28
C CYS A 431 24.11 -29.09 -15.30
N ILE A 432 23.02 -29.01 -16.07
CA ILE A 432 22.87 -28.00 -17.14
C ILE A 432 21.69 -27.04 -16.93
N VAL A 433 20.95 -27.22 -15.85
CA VAL A 433 19.64 -26.56 -15.59
C VAL A 433 19.68 -25.06 -15.80
N CYS A 434 20.72 -24.36 -15.33
CA CYS A 434 20.78 -22.90 -15.39
C CYS A 434 20.85 -22.32 -16.82
N GLU A 435 21.48 -23.04 -17.76
CA GLU A 435 21.55 -22.65 -19.16
C GLU A 435 20.25 -23.01 -19.88
N GLU A 436 19.66 -24.17 -19.60
CA GLU A 436 18.40 -24.61 -20.21
C GLU A 436 17.26 -23.61 -19.95
N VAL A 437 17.19 -23.09 -18.73
CA VAL A 437 16.13 -22.16 -18.30
C VAL A 437 16.46 -20.68 -18.59
N CYS A 438 17.63 -20.37 -19.12
CA CYS A 438 18.02 -18.99 -19.41
C CYS A 438 17.17 -18.45 -20.57
N PRO A 439 16.35 -17.39 -20.36
CA PRO A 439 15.37 -16.95 -21.36
C PRO A 439 15.95 -16.03 -22.44
N THR A 440 17.19 -15.54 -22.26
CA THR A 440 17.80 -14.59 -23.21
C THR A 440 18.25 -15.31 -24.47
N SER A 441 18.24 -14.59 -25.60
CA SER A 441 18.77 -15.08 -26.87
C SER A 441 19.70 -14.01 -27.47
N PRO A 442 21.02 -14.21 -27.51
CA PRO A 442 21.76 -15.39 -27.01
C PRO A 442 21.65 -15.59 -25.49
N LYS A 443 21.86 -16.84 -25.04
CA LYS A 443 21.80 -17.19 -23.61
C LYS A 443 22.94 -16.55 -22.84
N ALA A 444 22.62 -15.99 -21.67
CA ALA A 444 23.61 -15.37 -20.80
C ALA A 444 24.53 -16.39 -20.11
N ILE A 445 24.09 -17.64 -19.99
CA ILE A 445 24.85 -18.74 -19.37
C ILE A 445 25.29 -19.68 -20.50
N TRP A 446 26.57 -20.06 -20.49
CA TRP A 446 27.16 -20.99 -21.44
C TRP A 446 28.05 -22.00 -20.71
N PHE A 447 28.46 -23.07 -21.39
CA PHE A 447 29.27 -24.13 -20.80
C PHE A 447 30.64 -24.27 -21.46
N GLU A 448 31.66 -24.42 -20.63
CA GLU A 448 32.97 -24.91 -21.02
C GLU A 448 33.02 -26.43 -20.81
N TYR A 449 33.58 -27.16 -21.79
CA TYR A 449 33.82 -28.60 -21.66
C TYR A 449 35.17 -28.83 -21.01
N VAL A 450 35.19 -29.54 -19.88
CA VAL A 450 36.42 -29.82 -19.12
C VAL A 450 36.46 -31.31 -18.78
N GLU A 451 37.60 -31.96 -19.03
CA GLU A 451 37.85 -33.30 -18.53
C GLU A 451 38.38 -33.24 -17.10
N VAL A 452 37.72 -33.96 -16.19
CA VAL A 452 38.12 -34.05 -14.78
C VAL A 452 38.38 -35.50 -14.43
N THR A 453 39.45 -35.75 -13.68
CA THR A 453 39.75 -37.08 -13.14
C THR A 453 39.14 -37.17 -11.74
N THR A 454 38.25 -38.13 -11.52
CA THR A 454 37.64 -38.36 -10.19
C THR A 454 38.64 -39.01 -9.24
N ARG A 455 38.30 -39.06 -7.94
CA ARG A 455 39.09 -39.75 -6.92
C ARG A 455 39.37 -41.22 -7.27
N ASP A 456 38.45 -41.85 -8.01
CA ASP A 456 38.56 -43.25 -8.45
C ASP A 456 39.40 -43.42 -9.74
N GLY A 457 40.08 -42.36 -10.20
CA GLY A 457 40.90 -42.38 -11.41
C GLY A 457 40.10 -42.34 -12.73
N LYS A 458 38.76 -42.28 -12.66
CA LYS A 458 37.90 -42.21 -13.84
C LYS A 458 37.92 -40.80 -14.44
N LYS A 459 38.22 -40.71 -15.73
CA LYS A 459 38.06 -39.45 -16.49
C LYS A 459 36.60 -39.26 -16.87
N ILE A 460 36.05 -38.09 -16.55
CA ILE A 460 34.70 -37.69 -16.94
C ILE A 460 34.74 -36.35 -17.67
N ALA A 461 34.00 -36.25 -18.77
CA ALA A 461 33.76 -35.00 -19.46
C ALA A 461 32.63 -34.25 -18.77
N LEU A 462 32.89 -33.00 -18.38
CA LEU A 462 31.98 -32.19 -17.58
C LEU A 462 31.71 -30.84 -18.24
N LYS A 463 30.47 -30.38 -18.16
CA LYS A 463 30.08 -29.04 -18.60
C LYS A 463 30.13 -28.08 -17.40
N ARG A 464 31.10 -27.17 -17.37
CA ARG A 464 31.21 -26.14 -16.32
C ARG A 464 30.51 -24.86 -16.76
N PRO A 465 29.56 -24.33 -15.96
CA PRO A 465 28.82 -23.13 -16.35
C PRO A 465 29.63 -21.86 -16.13
N HIS A 466 29.49 -20.93 -17.08
CA HIS A 466 29.99 -19.56 -17.05
C HIS A 466 28.86 -18.59 -17.36
N LEU A 467 28.97 -17.36 -16.87
CA LEU A 467 27.99 -16.30 -17.11
C LEU A 467 28.64 -15.16 -17.90
N ASP A 468 27.96 -14.72 -18.96
CA ASP A 468 28.21 -13.43 -19.59
C ASP A 468 27.33 -12.33 -18.94
N PRO A 469 27.93 -11.39 -18.18
CA PRO A 469 27.18 -10.30 -17.55
C PRO A 469 26.57 -9.32 -18.56
N LYS A 470 27.09 -9.24 -19.81
CA LYS A 470 26.54 -8.36 -20.86
C LYS A 470 25.16 -8.84 -21.31
N LEU A 471 24.92 -10.14 -21.33
CA LEU A 471 23.64 -10.74 -21.71
C LEU A 471 22.70 -10.96 -20.52
N CYS A 472 23.22 -11.08 -19.31
CA CYS A 472 22.41 -11.28 -18.11
C CYS A 472 21.48 -10.08 -17.85
N ILE A 473 20.18 -10.36 -17.63
CA ILE A 473 19.16 -9.35 -17.27
C ILE A 473 18.76 -9.39 -15.79
N GLY A 474 19.28 -10.34 -15.01
CA GLY A 474 18.98 -10.47 -13.57
C GLY A 474 17.59 -11.03 -13.26
N CYS A 475 16.97 -11.79 -14.18
CA CYS A 475 15.59 -12.28 -14.00
C CYS A 475 15.40 -13.29 -12.85
N GLY A 476 16.46 -13.95 -12.40
CA GLY A 476 16.39 -14.88 -11.26
C GLY A 476 15.95 -16.31 -11.58
N ILE A 477 15.61 -16.64 -12.83
CA ILE A 477 15.12 -17.99 -13.20
C ILE A 477 16.14 -19.08 -12.85
N CYS A 478 17.42 -18.81 -13.10
CA CYS A 478 18.51 -19.74 -12.81
C CYS A 478 18.67 -20.01 -11.30
N GLU A 479 18.45 -19.01 -10.44
CA GLU A 479 18.49 -19.15 -8.98
C GLU A 479 17.27 -19.90 -8.46
N TYR A 480 16.09 -19.62 -9.01
CA TYR A 480 14.84 -20.31 -8.67
C TYR A 480 14.90 -21.80 -9.02
N LYS A 481 15.39 -22.13 -10.22
CA LYS A 481 15.45 -23.51 -10.74
C LYS A 481 16.69 -24.28 -10.29
N CYS A 482 17.61 -23.64 -9.57
CA CYS A 482 18.82 -24.31 -9.09
C CYS A 482 18.44 -25.52 -8.21
N PRO A 483 18.95 -26.74 -8.53
CA PRO A 483 18.61 -27.96 -7.80
C PRO A 483 19.22 -28.02 -6.38
N VAL A 484 20.08 -27.06 -6.03
CA VAL A 484 20.62 -26.92 -4.68
C VAL A 484 19.56 -26.24 -3.79
N HIS A 485 19.04 -26.98 -2.81
CA HIS A 485 17.86 -26.58 -2.03
C HIS A 485 18.13 -25.49 -0.98
N ASP A 486 19.29 -25.50 -0.32
CA ASP A 486 19.60 -24.56 0.77
C ASP A 486 19.86 -23.14 0.24
N ARG A 487 21.10 -22.81 -0.11
CA ARG A 487 21.49 -21.60 -0.80
C ARG A 487 21.84 -22.02 -2.22
N ALA A 488 21.11 -21.48 -3.19
CA ALA A 488 21.35 -21.78 -4.60
C ALA A 488 22.81 -21.53 -4.98
N ALA A 489 23.34 -22.41 -5.82
CA ALA A 489 24.70 -22.29 -6.34
C ALA A 489 24.87 -21.12 -7.33
N ILE A 490 23.78 -20.57 -7.86
CA ILE A 490 23.75 -19.35 -8.65
C ILE A 490 22.79 -18.37 -7.98
N ARG A 491 23.23 -17.13 -7.76
CA ARG A 491 22.47 -16.09 -7.08
C ARG A 491 22.52 -14.79 -7.84
N VAL A 492 21.41 -14.07 -7.90
CA VAL A 492 21.35 -12.73 -8.49
C VAL A 492 21.56 -11.68 -7.41
N THR A 493 22.25 -10.61 -7.77
CA THR A 493 22.39 -9.40 -6.94
C THR A 493 22.04 -8.17 -7.77
N SER A 494 21.79 -7.03 -7.10
CA SER A 494 21.38 -5.77 -7.74
C SER A 494 22.43 -5.12 -8.66
N ILE A 495 23.69 -5.57 -8.61
CA ILE A 495 24.79 -4.99 -9.42
C ILE A 495 24.51 -5.09 -10.92
N GLY A 496 24.82 -4.03 -11.66
CA GLY A 496 24.62 -3.96 -13.12
C GLY A 496 23.18 -3.68 -13.54
N GLU A 497 22.31 -3.29 -12.61
CA GLU A 497 20.93 -2.89 -12.90
C GLU A 497 20.87 -1.61 -13.76
N SER A 498 19.92 -1.56 -14.70
CA SER A 498 19.76 -0.41 -15.61
C SER A 498 19.30 0.87 -14.91
N ARG A 499 18.68 0.75 -13.72
CA ARG A 499 18.13 1.90 -13.01
C ARG A 499 19.19 2.71 -12.27
N SER A 500 20.33 2.12 -11.87
CA SER A 500 21.34 2.78 -11.05
C SER A 500 22.58 3.09 -11.87
N ARG A 501 23.08 4.33 -11.79
CA ARG A 501 24.37 4.71 -12.40
C ARG A 501 25.57 4.32 -11.55
N GLU A 502 25.35 4.14 -10.25
CA GLU A 502 26.39 3.91 -9.24
C GLU A 502 26.61 2.41 -8.99
N ASN A 503 25.54 1.61 -9.03
CA ASN A 503 25.60 0.17 -8.78
C ASN A 503 26.01 -0.60 -10.06
N GLN A 504 27.22 -0.33 -10.54
CA GLN A 504 27.78 -0.88 -11.77
C GLN A 504 29.11 -1.60 -11.52
N PHE A 505 29.48 -2.50 -12.42
CA PHE A 505 30.82 -3.10 -12.40
C PHE A 505 31.89 -2.02 -12.58
N ILE A 506 32.83 -1.93 -11.63
CA ILE A 506 33.90 -0.92 -11.63
C ILE A 506 34.85 -1.16 -12.81
N LEU A 507 35.22 -2.42 -13.04
CA LEU A 507 36.06 -2.82 -14.16
C LEU A 507 35.15 -3.30 -15.30
N LYS A 508 35.16 -2.57 -16.41
CA LYS A 508 34.56 -3.05 -17.66
C LYS A 508 35.62 -3.91 -18.34
N GLY A 509 35.42 -5.22 -18.37
CA GLY A 509 36.33 -6.15 -19.05
C GLY A 509 36.54 -5.74 -20.51
N TYR A 510 37.82 -5.70 -20.90
CA TYR A 510 38.33 -5.39 -22.24
C TYR A 510 37.79 -6.34 -23.30
#